data_AF-A0A0C9WK97-F1
#
_entry.id   AF-A0A0C9WK97-F1
#
_cell.length_a   1.000
_cell.length_b   1.000
_cell.length_c   1.000
_cell.angle_alpha   90.00
_cell.angle_beta   90.00
_cell.angle_gamma   90.00
#
_symmetry.space_group_name_H-M   'P 1'
#
loop_
_entity.id
_entity.type
_entity.pdbx_description
1 polymer ?
#
loop_
_entity_poly.entity_id
_entity_poly.type
_entity_poly.pdbx_seq_one_letter_code
_entity_poly.pdbx_strand_id
1 'polypeptide(L)'
;EDHPVMLSIITDLDAILDTMSAAQATSNRAGQWVFRSAQKGYKAQVLQLTKKESGLHFLPGKITNAQLMENKIENLSTQMNRHAPDLWRLVANLLAADPAADRRRARLAYRKAGSGTQKADPRLNDGDITMGDAVGDMSEDETPEDSGDIRLINEDEDAPEDLIEQVQHQLNSLIKQVLCLSIMMHSTNQRCNSLQSIIGVFLHACNTPDAVLELLAHLGVSISPSTISNAVSNLSKESSSDIRKLGRTLLTLYAYDNLDVDLKHLVPTVEN
;
A
#
# COMPACT_ATOMS: atom_id res chain seq x y z
N GLU A 1 34.19 -31.30 -1.17
CA GLU A 1 35.22 -30.31 -0.85
C GLU A 1 35.42 -29.45 -2.09
N ASP A 2 35.22 -28.14 -1.96
CA ASP A 2 35.40 -27.23 -3.10
C ASP A 2 36.89 -27.05 -3.39
N HIS A 3 37.26 -27.06 -4.67
CA HIS A 3 38.65 -26.95 -5.12
C HIS A 3 39.27 -25.61 -4.64
N PRO A 4 40.54 -25.57 -4.19
CA PRO A 4 41.16 -24.35 -3.64
C PRO A 4 41.12 -23.13 -4.59
N VAL A 5 41.12 -23.38 -5.91
CA VAL A 5 40.96 -22.33 -6.93
C VAL A 5 39.54 -21.71 -6.91
N MET A 6 38.49 -22.50 -6.68
CA MET A 6 37.13 -21.98 -6.54
C MET A 6 37.01 -21.07 -5.31
N LEU A 7 37.64 -21.44 -4.20
CA LEU A 7 37.64 -20.62 -2.99
C LEU A 7 38.36 -19.28 -3.21
N SER A 8 39.47 -19.27 -3.95
CA SER A 8 40.13 -18.01 -4.32
C SER A 8 39.25 -17.15 -5.23
N ILE A 9 38.61 -17.73 -6.24
CA ILE A 9 37.68 -16.99 -7.13
C ILE A 9 36.50 -16.41 -6.35
N ILE A 10 35.92 -17.16 -5.41
CA ILE A 10 34.82 -16.68 -4.57
C ILE A 10 35.30 -15.53 -3.66
N THR A 11 36.51 -15.64 -3.11
CA THR A 11 37.09 -14.61 -2.23
C THR A 11 37.33 -13.30 -2.98
N ASP A 12 37.79 -13.38 -4.23
CA ASP A 12 38.13 -12.22 -5.06
C ASP A 12 36.98 -11.79 -5.99
N LEU A 13 35.78 -12.36 -5.84
CA LEU A 13 34.68 -12.21 -6.80
C LEU A 13 34.28 -10.74 -6.99
N ASP A 14 34.15 -9.98 -5.91
CA ASP A 14 33.75 -8.57 -5.98
C ASP A 14 34.81 -7.74 -6.72
N ALA A 15 36.09 -7.94 -6.43
CA ALA A 15 37.19 -7.25 -7.12
C ALA A 15 37.25 -7.60 -8.61
N ILE A 16 36.98 -8.86 -8.97
CA ILE A 16 36.89 -9.30 -10.37
C ILE A 16 35.71 -8.60 -11.06
N LEU A 17 34.53 -8.57 -10.44
CA LEU A 17 33.34 -7.93 -10.99
C LEU A 17 33.53 -6.42 -11.15
N ASP A 18 34.13 -5.75 -10.16
CA ASP A 18 34.45 -4.33 -10.21
C ASP A 18 35.42 -4.03 -11.35
N THR A 19 36.47 -4.83 -11.50
CA THR A 19 37.44 -4.68 -12.60
C THR A 19 36.76 -4.89 -13.96
N MET A 20 35.89 -5.89 -14.09
CA MET A 20 35.12 -6.15 -15.31
C MET A 20 34.12 -5.03 -15.65
N SER A 21 33.57 -4.37 -14.63
CA SER A 21 32.63 -3.26 -14.79
C SER A 21 33.33 -1.94 -15.15
N ALA A 22 34.54 -1.72 -14.63
CA ALA A 22 35.35 -0.53 -14.93
C ALA A 22 36.01 -0.58 -16.32
N ALA A 23 36.35 -1.77 -16.81
CA ALA A 23 36.98 -1.91 -18.11
C ALA A 23 35.99 -1.68 -19.27
N GLN A 24 36.20 -0.63 -20.07
CA GLN A 24 35.33 -0.24 -21.19
C GLN A 24 35.02 -1.39 -22.17
N ALA A 25 35.99 -2.28 -22.41
CA ALA A 25 35.86 -3.41 -23.33
C ALA A 25 34.90 -4.50 -22.81
N THR A 26 34.77 -4.65 -21.49
CA THR A 26 33.96 -5.72 -20.86
C THR A 26 32.72 -5.19 -20.17
N SER A 27 32.68 -3.91 -19.80
CA SER A 27 31.61 -3.29 -19.01
C SER A 27 30.22 -3.52 -19.61
N ASN A 28 30.06 -3.27 -20.92
CA ASN A 28 28.79 -3.50 -21.61
C ASN A 28 28.34 -4.97 -21.56
N ARG A 29 29.27 -5.91 -21.75
CA ARG A 29 28.95 -7.35 -21.75
C ARG A 29 28.67 -7.85 -20.34
N ALA A 30 29.43 -7.38 -19.35
CA ALA A 30 29.23 -7.66 -17.94
C ALA A 30 27.87 -7.13 -17.47
N GLY A 31 27.55 -5.87 -17.77
CA GLY A 31 26.27 -5.26 -17.44
C GLY A 31 25.08 -6.00 -18.06
N GLN A 32 25.16 -6.38 -19.34
CA GLN A 32 24.12 -7.20 -19.97
C GLN A 32 23.98 -8.58 -19.33
N TRP A 33 25.08 -9.21 -18.94
CA TRP A 33 25.04 -10.50 -18.26
C TRP A 33 24.40 -10.39 -16.88
N VAL A 34 24.80 -9.40 -16.07
CA VAL A 34 24.21 -9.13 -14.75
C VAL A 34 22.71 -8.89 -14.88
N PHE A 35 22.30 -8.04 -15.82
CA PHE A 35 20.90 -7.74 -16.07
C PHE A 35 20.10 -9.01 -16.43
N ARG A 36 20.60 -9.85 -17.35
CA ARG A 36 19.93 -11.11 -17.72
C ARG A 36 19.87 -12.10 -16.56
N SER A 37 20.92 -12.18 -15.74
CA SER A 37 20.95 -13.02 -14.54
C SER A 37 19.93 -12.56 -13.51
N ALA A 38 19.86 -11.25 -13.24
CA ALA A 38 18.88 -10.65 -12.34
C ALA A 38 17.44 -10.88 -12.86
N GLN A 39 17.19 -10.67 -14.16
CA GLN A 39 15.88 -10.94 -14.79
C GLN A 39 15.43 -12.39 -14.59
N LYS A 40 16.34 -13.36 -14.74
CA LYS A 40 16.04 -14.78 -14.47
C LYS A 40 15.65 -15.00 -13.01
N GLY A 41 16.39 -14.39 -12.08
CA GLY A 41 16.08 -14.44 -10.64
C GLY A 41 14.71 -13.85 -10.32
N TYR A 42 14.42 -12.65 -10.80
CA TYR A 42 13.14 -11.97 -10.58
C TYR A 42 11.97 -12.75 -11.21
N LYS A 43 12.13 -13.29 -12.42
CA LYS A 43 11.11 -14.14 -13.06
C LYS A 43 10.83 -15.39 -12.24
N ALA A 44 11.87 -16.03 -11.69
CA ALA A 44 11.70 -17.19 -10.81
C ALA A 44 10.93 -16.83 -9.53
N GLN A 45 11.20 -15.67 -8.94
CA GLN A 45 10.49 -15.18 -7.76
C GLN A 45 9.02 -14.83 -8.06
N VAL A 46 8.71 -14.19 -9.19
CA VAL A 46 7.32 -14.01 -9.63
C VAL A 46 6.61 -15.35 -9.76
N LEU A 47 7.24 -16.34 -10.40
CA LEU A 47 6.66 -17.68 -10.52
C LEU A 47 6.46 -18.35 -9.16
N GLN A 48 7.39 -18.18 -8.22
CA GLN A 48 7.26 -18.71 -6.87
C GLN A 48 6.06 -18.11 -6.14
N LEU A 49 5.85 -16.79 -6.25
CA LEU A 49 4.68 -16.13 -5.70
C LEU A 49 3.36 -16.64 -6.31
N THR A 50 3.39 -17.08 -7.56
CA THR A 50 2.20 -17.61 -8.23
C THR A 50 1.88 -19.07 -7.90
N LYS A 51 2.65 -19.73 -7.04
CA LYS A 51 2.35 -21.11 -6.59
C LYS A 51 1.23 -21.08 -5.54
N LYS A 52 0.43 -22.15 -5.46
CA LYS A 52 -0.63 -22.27 -4.44
C LYS A 52 -0.09 -22.19 -3.01
N GLU A 53 1.14 -22.66 -2.80
CA GLU A 53 1.85 -22.66 -1.52
C GLU A 53 2.13 -21.26 -0.98
N SER A 54 2.10 -20.22 -1.84
CA SER A 54 2.31 -18.84 -1.39
C SER A 54 1.14 -18.29 -0.58
N GLY A 55 -0.05 -18.91 -0.68
CA GLY A 55 -1.27 -18.41 -0.03
C GLY A 55 -1.95 -17.25 -0.77
N LEU A 56 -1.40 -16.80 -1.90
CA LEU A 56 -1.87 -15.63 -2.65
C LEU A 56 -2.95 -15.97 -3.72
N HIS A 57 -3.53 -17.17 -3.64
CA HIS A 57 -4.57 -17.64 -4.57
C HIS A 57 -5.94 -17.45 -3.96
N PHE A 58 -6.84 -16.77 -4.68
CA PHE A 58 -8.23 -16.65 -4.28
C PHE A 58 -9.13 -17.37 -5.27
N LEU A 59 -10.03 -18.20 -4.74
CA LEU A 59 -11.08 -18.82 -5.52
C LEU A 59 -12.38 -18.10 -5.17
N PRO A 60 -12.93 -17.25 -6.06
CA PRO A 60 -14.16 -16.50 -5.80
C PRO A 60 -15.35 -17.36 -5.36
N GLY A 61 -15.39 -18.60 -5.86
CA GLY A 61 -16.38 -19.62 -5.48
C GLY A 61 -16.25 -20.18 -4.06
N LYS A 62 -15.15 -19.88 -3.36
CA LYS A 62 -14.79 -20.41 -2.03
C LYS A 62 -14.33 -19.33 -1.06
N ILE A 63 -14.54 -18.04 -1.41
CA ILE A 63 -14.21 -16.94 -0.51
C ILE A 63 -15.05 -17.11 0.75
N THR A 64 -14.37 -17.24 1.88
CA THR A 64 -14.99 -17.19 3.21
C THR A 64 -14.78 -15.83 3.85
N ASN A 65 -15.62 -15.48 4.81
CA ASN A 65 -15.43 -14.26 5.59
C ASN A 65 -14.06 -14.26 6.30
N ALA A 66 -13.64 -15.40 6.86
CA ALA A 66 -12.32 -15.56 7.47
C ALA A 66 -11.19 -15.23 6.50
N GLN A 67 -11.25 -15.72 5.26
CA GLN A 67 -10.25 -15.40 4.25
C GLN A 67 -10.22 -13.90 3.92
N LEU A 68 -11.37 -13.23 3.83
CA LEU A 68 -11.41 -11.79 3.59
C LEU A 68 -10.72 -11.01 4.73
N MET A 69 -10.94 -11.44 5.98
CA MET A 69 -10.37 -10.80 7.18
C MET A 69 -8.88 -11.10 7.38
N GLU A 70 -8.42 -12.28 6.97
CA GLU A 70 -7.03 -12.71 7.09
C GLU A 70 -6.14 -12.11 6.01
N ASN A 71 -6.66 -11.76 4.83
CA ASN A 71 -5.85 -11.24 3.72
C ASN A 71 -5.61 -9.72 3.80
N LYS A 72 -5.22 -9.24 4.98
CA LYS A 72 -4.79 -7.84 5.15
C LYS A 72 -3.50 -7.56 4.38
N ILE A 73 -3.29 -6.29 4.04
CA ILE A 73 -2.13 -5.84 3.26
C ILE A 73 -0.80 -6.24 3.94
N GLU A 74 -0.76 -6.24 5.27
CA GLU A 74 0.39 -6.65 6.08
C GLU A 74 0.72 -8.15 5.94
N ASN A 75 -0.31 -8.99 5.80
CA ASN A 75 -0.13 -10.42 5.60
C ASN A 75 0.32 -10.70 4.16
N LEU A 76 -0.24 -9.98 3.19
CA LEU A 76 0.18 -10.06 1.79
C LEU A 76 1.64 -9.62 1.61
N SER A 77 2.05 -8.50 2.22
CA SER A 77 3.43 -8.02 2.16
C SER A 77 4.41 -9.02 2.78
N THR A 78 4.06 -9.59 3.93
CA THR A 78 4.87 -10.61 4.60
C THR A 78 5.05 -11.85 3.73
N GLN A 79 3.98 -12.34 3.10
CA GLN A 79 4.06 -13.48 2.17
C GLN A 79 4.88 -13.14 0.93
N MET A 80 4.67 -11.96 0.34
CA MET A 80 5.41 -11.53 -0.85
C MET A 80 6.91 -11.41 -0.57
N ASN A 81 7.30 -10.77 0.53
CA ASN A 81 8.70 -10.63 0.93
C ASN A 81 9.34 -12.00 1.24
N ARG A 82 8.60 -12.90 1.91
CA ARG A 82 9.10 -14.25 2.24
C ARG A 82 9.41 -15.08 0.98
N HIS A 83 8.55 -15.01 -0.03
CA HIS A 83 8.66 -15.85 -1.23
C HIS A 83 9.45 -15.19 -2.36
N ALA A 84 9.62 -13.87 -2.32
CA ALA A 84 10.29 -13.09 -3.36
C ALA A 84 11.08 -11.90 -2.77
N PRO A 85 12.10 -12.13 -1.93
CA PRO A 85 12.77 -11.07 -1.18
C PRO A 85 13.54 -10.10 -2.08
N ASP A 86 14.17 -10.56 -3.16
CA ASP A 86 14.96 -9.68 -4.04
C ASP A 86 14.06 -8.85 -4.94
N LEU A 87 12.97 -9.45 -5.44
CA LEU A 87 11.95 -8.73 -6.18
C LEU A 87 11.24 -7.71 -5.28
N TRP A 88 10.96 -8.06 -4.02
CA TRP A 88 10.40 -7.14 -3.03
C TRP A 88 11.30 -5.91 -2.84
N ARG A 89 12.60 -6.13 -2.61
CA ARG A 89 13.60 -5.04 -2.51
C ARG A 89 13.70 -4.22 -3.79
N LEU A 90 13.68 -4.86 -4.96
CA LEU A 90 13.73 -4.17 -6.24
C LEU A 90 12.53 -3.21 -6.38
N VAL A 91 11.31 -3.69 -6.14
CA VAL A 91 10.10 -2.86 -6.25
C VAL A 91 10.14 -1.73 -5.23
N ALA A 92 10.60 -1.98 -4.01
CA ALA A 92 10.80 -0.94 -3.00
C ALA A 92 11.77 0.15 -3.48
N ASN A 93 12.91 -0.24 -4.06
CA ASN A 93 13.90 0.69 -4.60
C ASN A 93 13.35 1.49 -5.78
N LEU A 94 12.62 0.85 -6.69
CA LEU A 94 11.98 1.52 -7.83
C LEU A 94 10.92 2.53 -7.38
N LEU A 95 10.13 2.21 -6.36
CA LEU A 95 9.15 3.13 -5.78
C LEU A 95 9.78 4.28 -4.99
N ALA A 96 11.03 4.12 -4.53
CA ALA A 96 11.81 5.15 -3.86
C ALA A 96 12.70 5.96 -4.82
N ALA A 97 12.66 5.71 -6.13
CA ALA A 97 13.63 6.25 -7.07
C ALA A 97 13.52 7.77 -7.33
N ASP A 98 12.47 8.46 -6.86
CA ASP A 98 12.33 9.90 -7.03
C ASP A 98 13.26 10.70 -6.09
N PRO A 99 14.32 11.34 -6.62
CA PRO A 99 15.26 12.12 -5.81
C PRO A 99 14.63 13.41 -5.24
N ALA A 100 13.50 13.89 -5.78
CA ALA A 100 12.77 15.01 -5.19
C ALA A 100 12.04 14.56 -3.91
N ALA A 101 11.45 13.37 -3.92
CA ALA A 101 10.89 12.76 -2.71
C ALA A 101 11.95 12.49 -1.65
N ASP A 102 13.16 12.06 -2.03
CA ASP A 102 14.28 11.90 -1.09
C ASP A 102 14.76 13.22 -0.51
N ARG A 103 14.86 14.27 -1.33
CA ARG A 103 15.21 15.62 -0.86
C ARG A 103 14.16 16.18 0.11
N ARG A 104 12.87 15.98 -0.15
CA ARG A 104 11.81 16.34 0.80
C ARG A 104 11.96 15.58 2.11
N ARG A 105 12.18 14.27 2.05
CA ARG A 105 12.42 13.41 3.24
C ARG A 105 13.64 13.84 4.04
N ALA A 106 14.75 14.16 3.37
CA ALA A 106 15.99 14.62 4.01
C ALA A 106 15.82 15.99 4.68
N ARG A 107 15.08 16.92 4.05
CA ARG A 107 14.75 18.23 4.64
C ARG A 107 13.93 18.10 5.92
N LEU A 108 12.92 17.23 5.92
CA LEU A 108 12.13 16.94 7.12
C LEU A 108 13.00 16.32 8.24
N ALA A 109 13.87 15.36 7.89
CA ALA A 109 14.80 14.76 8.85
C ALA A 109 15.79 15.79 9.45
N TYR A 110 16.25 16.76 8.66
CA TYR A 110 17.11 17.85 9.14
C TYR A 110 16.39 18.80 10.10
N ARG A 111 15.13 19.18 9.81
CA ARG A 111 14.30 19.98 10.73
C ARG A 111 14.15 19.31 12.11
N LYS A 112 13.97 17.99 12.13
CA LYS A 112 13.90 17.19 13.37
C LYS A 112 15.18 17.21 14.20
N ALA A 113 16.36 17.26 13.56
CA ALA A 113 17.64 17.29 14.27
C ALA A 113 17.96 18.67 14.88
N GLY A 114 17.36 19.76 14.36
CA GLY A 114 17.61 21.14 14.80
C GLY A 114 16.71 21.64 15.94
N SER A 115 15.60 20.97 16.25
CA SER A 115 14.59 21.42 17.23
C SER A 115 14.98 21.14 18.71
N GLY A 116 16.15 20.55 18.98
CA GLY A 116 16.52 20.03 20.29
C GLY A 116 16.97 21.01 21.39
N THR A 117 17.06 22.32 21.18
CA THR A 117 17.63 23.24 22.20
C THR A 117 16.98 24.62 22.25
N GLN A 118 16.00 24.79 23.14
CA GLN A 118 16.02 25.71 24.31
C GLN A 118 14.60 26.12 24.72
N LYS A 119 14.26 25.80 25.98
CA LYS A 119 13.08 26.28 26.70
C LYS A 119 13.32 27.70 27.21
N ALA A 120 12.40 28.62 26.94
CA ALA A 120 12.04 29.72 27.83
C ALA A 120 10.64 30.25 27.49
N ASP A 121 9.81 30.36 28.51
CA ASP A 121 8.48 31.00 28.57
C ASP A 121 8.64 32.19 29.57
N PRO A 122 7.82 33.28 29.63
CA PRO A 122 6.51 33.43 28.98
C PRO A 122 6.06 34.85 28.51
N ARG A 123 4.86 34.87 27.88
CA ARG A 123 3.75 35.88 27.94
C ARG A 123 3.46 36.87 26.79
N LEU A 124 2.21 36.75 26.32
CA LEU A 124 1.22 37.75 25.82
C LEU A 124 1.45 38.32 24.40
N ASN A 125 0.58 38.03 23.41
CA ASN A 125 -0.71 38.70 23.19
C ASN A 125 -1.32 38.32 21.81
N ASP A 126 -2.63 38.10 21.85
CA ASP A 126 -3.71 38.06 20.83
C ASP A 126 -3.49 38.72 19.45
N GLY A 127 -3.95 38.07 18.37
CA GLY A 127 -4.03 38.65 17.02
C GLY A 127 -4.27 37.67 15.86
N ASP A 128 -5.53 37.30 15.66
CA ASP A 128 -6.16 36.64 14.48
C ASP A 128 -5.68 37.15 13.10
N ILE A 129 -5.12 36.29 12.24
CA ILE A 129 -5.15 36.43 10.76
C ILE A 129 -5.23 35.04 10.10
N THR A 130 -6.33 34.81 9.41
CA THR A 130 -6.57 33.73 8.43
C THR A 130 -5.87 34.05 7.10
N MET A 131 -5.10 33.11 6.52
CA MET A 131 -4.69 33.18 5.11
C MET A 131 -4.71 31.81 4.45
N GLY A 132 -5.50 31.75 3.37
CA GLY A 132 -5.82 30.55 2.63
C GLY A 132 -4.72 30.10 1.66
N ASP A 133 -4.83 28.80 1.37
CA ASP A 133 -4.05 27.98 0.46
C ASP A 133 -3.95 28.60 -0.95
N ALA A 134 -2.77 29.14 -1.28
CA ALA A 134 -2.45 29.65 -2.61
C ALA A 134 -1.50 28.69 -3.32
N VAL A 135 -2.08 27.77 -4.09
CA VAL A 135 -1.39 26.96 -5.09
C VAL A 135 -0.89 27.87 -6.21
N GLY A 136 0.39 28.24 -6.15
CA GLY A 136 1.08 29.04 -7.17
C GLY A 136 2.29 28.30 -7.72
N ASP A 137 2.07 27.66 -8.87
CA ASP A 137 3.10 27.18 -9.79
C ASP A 137 4.04 28.32 -10.20
N MET A 138 5.34 28.23 -9.91
CA MET A 138 6.36 29.07 -10.53
C MET A 138 7.64 28.28 -10.79
N SER A 139 7.88 28.09 -12.09
CA SER A 139 9.14 27.71 -12.71
C SER A 139 10.11 28.89 -12.80
N GLU A 140 11.40 28.53 -12.86
CA GLU A 140 12.56 29.29 -13.38
C GLU A 140 13.23 30.34 -12.47
N ASP A 141 14.42 29.93 -12.01
CA ASP A 141 15.71 30.63 -12.14
C ASP A 141 15.75 32.14 -11.88
N GLU A 142 16.00 32.52 -10.62
CA GLU A 142 16.63 33.80 -10.27
C GLU A 142 17.34 33.67 -8.92
N THR A 143 18.66 33.90 -8.89
CA THR A 143 19.44 34.12 -7.67
C THR A 143 19.21 35.53 -7.13
N PRO A 144 18.88 35.74 -5.85
CA PRO A 144 19.02 37.05 -5.22
C PRO A 144 20.15 37.05 -4.20
N GLU A 145 21.11 37.95 -4.43
CA GLU A 145 22.03 38.46 -3.43
C GLU A 145 21.26 39.24 -2.34
N ASP A 146 21.68 39.00 -1.10
CA ASP A 146 21.81 39.95 0.02
C ASP A 146 20.81 41.12 0.12
N SER A 147 19.90 41.07 1.11
CA SER A 147 19.57 42.13 2.07
C SER A 147 18.12 42.02 2.57
N GLY A 148 17.93 41.95 3.89
CA GLY A 148 16.64 42.28 4.51
C GLY A 148 16.16 41.25 5.53
N ASP A 149 16.61 41.46 6.76
CA ASP A 149 16.21 40.78 7.99
C ASP A 149 14.68 40.84 8.20
N ILE A 150 13.96 39.83 7.70
CA ILE A 150 12.55 39.57 8.04
C ILE A 150 12.54 38.50 9.12
N ARG A 151 12.31 38.94 10.36
CA ARG A 151 12.07 38.05 11.50
C ARG A 151 10.84 37.20 11.21
N LEU A 152 11.09 35.92 10.95
CA LEU A 152 10.09 34.87 10.91
C LEU A 152 9.29 34.92 12.21
N ILE A 153 8.00 35.21 12.07
CA ILE A 153 7.00 35.00 13.10
C ILE A 153 7.02 33.49 13.37
N ASN A 154 7.46 33.12 14.57
CA ASN A 154 7.37 31.74 15.02
C ASN A 154 5.90 31.46 15.29
N GLU A 155 5.27 30.72 14.39
CA GLU A 155 4.01 30.05 14.64
C GLU A 155 4.25 28.98 15.71
N ASP A 156 3.48 29.08 16.79
CA ASP A 156 3.48 28.20 17.94
C ASP A 156 2.89 26.82 17.58
N GLU A 157 3.36 25.81 18.34
CA GLU A 157 2.74 24.49 18.55
C GLU A 157 2.66 23.50 17.37
N ASP A 158 3.76 22.79 17.08
CA ASP A 158 3.68 21.49 16.39
C ASP A 158 4.57 20.40 17.04
N ALA A 159 3.94 19.53 17.82
CA ALA A 159 4.38 18.15 18.01
C ALA A 159 3.10 17.28 17.99
N PRO A 160 3.00 16.14 17.26
CA PRO A 160 3.99 15.38 16.51
C PRO A 160 3.48 15.03 15.08
N GLU A 161 3.20 16.00 14.22
CA GLU A 161 2.72 15.72 12.84
C GLU A 161 3.72 14.89 12.02
N ASP A 162 5.02 15.14 12.22
CA ASP A 162 6.12 14.45 11.51
C ASP A 162 6.15 12.92 11.69
N LEU A 163 5.73 12.40 12.86
CA LEU A 163 5.69 10.95 13.11
C LEU A 163 4.53 10.30 12.36
N ILE A 164 3.39 11.00 12.28
CA ILE A 164 2.20 10.54 11.57
C ILE A 164 2.48 10.52 10.07
N GLU A 165 3.09 11.57 9.53
CA GLU A 165 3.49 11.64 8.12
C GLU A 165 4.48 10.53 7.75
N GLN A 166 5.51 10.32 8.59
CA GLN A 166 6.51 9.28 8.32
C GLN A 166 5.91 7.88 8.31
N VAL A 167 5.02 7.57 9.27
CA VAL A 167 4.29 6.30 9.32
C VAL A 167 3.38 6.16 8.11
N GLN A 168 2.66 7.21 7.73
CA GLN A 168 1.76 7.21 6.58
C GLN A 168 2.53 7.02 5.27
N HIS A 169 3.72 7.60 5.14
CA HIS A 169 4.60 7.35 4.00
C HIS A 169 5.09 5.91 3.91
N GLN A 170 5.46 5.30 5.04
CA GLN A 170 5.87 3.89 5.07
C GLN A 170 4.72 2.96 4.70
N LEU A 171 3.52 3.20 5.24
CA LEU A 171 2.32 2.45 4.89
C LEU A 171 1.96 2.62 3.41
N ASN A 172 1.99 3.84 2.89
CA ASN A 172 1.73 4.12 1.48
C ASN A 172 2.74 3.42 0.56
N SER A 173 4.02 3.38 0.93
CA SER A 173 5.04 2.65 0.19
C SER A 173 4.75 1.15 0.18
N LEU A 174 4.37 0.58 1.32
CA LEU A 174 4.04 -0.83 1.46
C LEU A 174 2.80 -1.21 0.63
N ILE A 175 1.74 -0.40 0.66
CA ILE A 175 0.54 -0.60 -0.15
C ILE A 175 0.90 -0.60 -1.65
N LYS A 176 1.71 0.37 -2.09
CA LYS A 176 2.18 0.46 -3.49
C LYS A 176 3.00 -0.76 -3.90
N GLN A 177 3.91 -1.24 -3.03
CA GLN A 177 4.70 -2.46 -3.28
C GLN A 177 3.80 -3.68 -3.46
N VAL A 178 2.86 -3.90 -2.52
CA VAL A 178 1.89 -5.00 -2.57
C VAL A 178 1.03 -4.92 -3.84
N LEU A 179 0.59 -3.72 -4.24
CA LEU A 179 -0.20 -3.50 -5.45
C LEU A 179 0.59 -3.86 -6.72
N CYS A 180 1.81 -3.34 -6.88
CA CYS A 180 2.66 -3.63 -8.03
C CYS A 180 2.93 -5.13 -8.18
N LEU A 181 3.26 -5.81 -7.08
CA LEU A 181 3.47 -7.26 -7.07
C LEU A 181 2.18 -8.02 -7.37
N SER A 182 1.04 -7.58 -6.85
CA SER A 182 -0.26 -8.20 -7.15
C SER A 182 -0.62 -8.11 -8.62
N ILE A 183 -0.33 -6.99 -9.29
CA ILE A 183 -0.55 -6.85 -10.75
C ILE A 183 0.37 -7.78 -11.54
N MET A 184 1.66 -7.86 -11.17
CA MET A 184 2.63 -8.76 -11.82
C MET A 184 2.25 -10.24 -11.65
N MET A 185 1.86 -10.63 -10.43
CA MET A 185 1.40 -11.99 -10.15
C MET A 185 0.12 -12.32 -10.91
N HIS A 186 -0.87 -11.43 -10.90
CA HIS A 186 -2.15 -11.65 -11.58
C HIS A 186 -1.97 -11.78 -13.09
N SER A 187 -1.11 -10.96 -13.69
CA SER A 187 -0.72 -11.06 -15.10
C SER A 187 -0.04 -12.39 -15.44
N THR A 188 0.67 -12.99 -14.48
CA THR A 188 1.35 -14.28 -14.66
C THR A 188 0.41 -15.46 -14.43
N ASN A 189 -0.49 -15.35 -13.46
CA ASN A 189 -1.47 -16.36 -13.10
C ASN A 189 -2.73 -15.67 -12.55
N GLN A 190 -3.83 -15.69 -13.32
CA GLN A 190 -5.09 -15.04 -12.96
C GLN A 190 -5.71 -15.56 -11.64
N ARG A 191 -5.28 -16.74 -11.15
CA ARG A 191 -5.69 -17.26 -9.84
C ARG A 191 -5.04 -16.54 -8.66
N CYS A 192 -3.97 -15.79 -8.90
CA CYS A 192 -3.32 -14.94 -7.90
C CYS A 192 -4.05 -13.60 -7.84
N ASN A 193 -5.23 -13.61 -7.25
CA ASN A 193 -6.16 -12.48 -7.22
C ASN A 193 -6.60 -12.12 -5.80
N SER A 194 -5.81 -12.45 -4.76
CA SER A 194 -6.16 -12.13 -3.37
C SER A 194 -6.45 -10.65 -3.17
N LEU A 195 -5.49 -9.78 -3.53
CA LEU A 195 -5.65 -8.33 -3.40
C LEU A 195 -6.81 -7.82 -4.28
N GLN A 196 -6.86 -8.26 -5.54
CA GLN A 196 -7.90 -7.86 -6.49
C GLN A 196 -9.31 -8.25 -6.02
N SER A 197 -9.46 -9.39 -5.34
CA SER A 197 -10.73 -9.83 -4.77
C SER A 197 -11.16 -8.95 -3.61
N ILE A 198 -10.24 -8.55 -2.74
CA ILE A 198 -10.52 -7.66 -1.60
C ILE A 198 -10.91 -6.27 -2.11
N ILE A 199 -10.13 -5.70 -3.03
CA ILE A 199 -10.44 -4.41 -3.64
C ILE A 199 -11.79 -4.46 -4.35
N GLY A 200 -12.06 -5.52 -5.13
CA GLY A 200 -13.33 -5.67 -5.84
C GLY A 200 -14.54 -5.75 -4.91
N VAL A 201 -14.47 -6.56 -3.84
CA VAL A 201 -15.54 -6.67 -2.84
C VAL A 201 -15.74 -5.34 -2.08
N PHE A 202 -14.64 -4.67 -1.70
CA PHE A 202 -14.68 -3.37 -1.04
C PHE A 202 -15.35 -2.31 -1.91
N LEU A 203 -14.93 -2.17 -3.17
CA LEU A 203 -15.50 -1.18 -4.08
C LEU A 203 -16.98 -1.44 -4.37
N HIS A 204 -17.38 -2.70 -4.47
CA HIS A 204 -18.79 -3.06 -4.61
C HIS A 204 -19.60 -2.67 -3.36
N ALA A 205 -19.06 -2.87 -2.16
CA ALA A 205 -19.70 -2.40 -0.92
C ALA A 205 -19.82 -0.88 -0.85
N CYS A 206 -18.93 -0.13 -1.50
CA CYS A 206 -19.02 1.32 -1.66
C CYS A 206 -19.99 1.78 -2.76
N ASN A 207 -20.80 0.89 -3.34
CA ASN A 207 -21.71 1.18 -4.46
C ASN A 207 -20.98 1.76 -5.69
N THR A 208 -19.75 1.31 -5.95
CA THR A 208 -18.98 1.75 -7.12
C THR A 208 -19.70 1.32 -8.41
N PRO A 209 -19.88 2.21 -9.40
CA PRO A 209 -20.53 1.85 -10.67
C PRO A 209 -19.81 0.71 -11.40
N ASP A 210 -20.58 -0.18 -12.05
CA ASP A 210 -20.04 -1.36 -12.75
C ASP A 210 -19.00 -1.01 -13.82
N ALA A 211 -19.16 0.13 -14.52
CA ALA A 211 -18.21 0.60 -15.52
C ALA A 211 -16.81 0.88 -14.92
N VAL A 212 -16.75 1.39 -13.68
CA VAL A 212 -15.48 1.62 -12.97
C VAL A 212 -14.87 0.29 -12.53
N LEU A 213 -15.70 -0.63 -12.04
CA LEU A 213 -15.24 -1.97 -11.66
C LEU A 213 -14.70 -2.75 -12.86
N GLU A 214 -15.33 -2.65 -14.03
CA GLU A 214 -14.87 -3.26 -15.27
C GLU A 214 -13.53 -2.66 -15.74
N LEU A 215 -13.38 -1.33 -15.67
CA LEU A 215 -12.10 -0.67 -15.95
C LEU A 215 -10.99 -1.18 -15.01
N LEU A 216 -11.25 -1.22 -13.70
CA LEU A 216 -10.27 -1.69 -12.72
C LEU A 216 -9.94 -3.17 -12.87
N ALA A 217 -10.90 -3.98 -13.33
CA ALA A 217 -10.67 -5.38 -13.68
C ALA A 217 -9.73 -5.50 -14.89
N HIS A 218 -9.93 -4.69 -15.92
CA HIS A 218 -9.03 -4.64 -17.07
C HIS A 218 -7.61 -4.14 -16.73
N LEU A 219 -7.49 -3.25 -15.73
CA LEU A 219 -6.18 -2.81 -15.21
C LEU A 219 -5.49 -3.85 -14.31
N GLY A 220 -6.18 -4.94 -13.94
CA GLY A 220 -5.65 -5.96 -13.02
C GLY A 220 -5.61 -5.52 -11.55
N VAL A 221 -6.36 -4.46 -11.20
CA VAL A 221 -6.47 -3.92 -9.84
C VAL A 221 -7.65 -4.56 -9.09
N SER A 222 -8.70 -4.97 -9.82
CA SER A 222 -9.90 -5.63 -9.29
C SER A 222 -10.18 -6.94 -10.03
N ILE A 223 -11.06 -7.77 -9.48
CA ILE A 223 -11.74 -8.85 -10.20
C ILE A 223 -12.95 -8.30 -10.98
N SER A 224 -13.44 -9.07 -11.96
CA SER A 224 -14.58 -8.66 -12.78
C SER A 224 -15.89 -8.51 -11.96
N PRO A 225 -16.83 -7.64 -12.38
CA PRO A 225 -18.12 -7.46 -11.69
C PRO A 225 -18.90 -8.77 -11.47
N SER A 226 -18.94 -9.65 -12.47
CA SER A 226 -19.58 -10.97 -12.36
C SER A 226 -18.94 -11.84 -11.27
N THR A 227 -17.62 -11.75 -11.12
CA THR A 227 -16.87 -12.47 -10.09
C THR A 227 -17.16 -11.90 -8.71
N ILE A 228 -17.31 -10.58 -8.59
CA ILE A 228 -17.70 -9.92 -7.35
C ILE A 228 -19.11 -10.35 -6.93
N SER A 229 -20.08 -10.32 -7.85
CA SER A 229 -21.46 -10.76 -7.58
C SER A 229 -21.50 -12.21 -7.08
N ASN A 230 -20.72 -13.10 -7.68
CA ASN A 230 -20.57 -14.48 -7.22
C ASN A 230 -19.95 -14.58 -5.82
N ALA A 231 -18.89 -13.80 -5.54
CA ALA A 231 -18.28 -13.75 -4.22
C ALA A 231 -19.27 -13.27 -3.15
N VAL A 232 -20.04 -12.21 -3.43
CA VAL A 232 -21.08 -11.68 -2.53
C VAL A 232 -22.20 -12.71 -2.31
N SER A 233 -22.65 -13.39 -3.36
CA SER A 233 -23.66 -14.46 -3.24
C SER A 233 -23.17 -15.59 -2.33
N ASN A 234 -21.89 -15.97 -2.45
CA ASN A 234 -21.31 -17.02 -1.61
C ASN A 234 -21.15 -16.58 -0.15
N LEU A 235 -20.65 -15.37 0.09
CA LEU A 235 -20.56 -14.77 1.43
C LEU A 235 -21.94 -14.64 2.10
N SER A 236 -22.96 -14.28 1.32
CA SER A 236 -24.36 -14.21 1.80
C SER A 236 -24.91 -15.59 2.19
N LYS A 237 -24.62 -16.63 1.39
CA LYS A 237 -24.99 -18.02 1.72
C LYS A 237 -24.27 -18.53 2.97
N GLU A 238 -22.98 -18.25 3.11
CA GLU A 238 -22.18 -18.59 4.29
C GLU A 238 -22.76 -17.91 5.53
N SER A 239 -22.97 -16.59 5.46
CA SER A 239 -23.55 -15.80 6.55
C SER A 239 -24.94 -16.30 6.95
N SER A 240 -25.80 -16.62 5.97
CA SER A 240 -27.13 -17.20 6.23
C SER A 240 -27.07 -18.57 6.90
N SER A 241 -26.10 -19.40 6.50
CA SER A 241 -25.83 -20.69 7.14
C SER A 241 -25.41 -20.49 8.60
N ASP A 242 -24.51 -19.53 8.87
CA ASP A 242 -23.99 -19.29 10.20
C ASP A 242 -25.04 -18.65 11.13
N ILE A 243 -25.85 -17.71 10.62
CA ILE A 243 -27.02 -17.18 11.33
C ILE A 243 -27.99 -18.33 11.68
N ARG A 244 -28.24 -19.27 10.76
CA ARG A 244 -29.09 -20.44 11.04
C ARG A 244 -28.49 -21.35 12.10
N LYS A 245 -27.18 -21.60 12.07
CA LYS A 245 -26.48 -22.40 13.12
C LYS A 245 -26.59 -21.70 14.47
N LEU A 246 -26.35 -20.40 14.50
CA LEU A 246 -26.41 -19.59 15.70
C LEU A 246 -27.84 -19.53 16.26
N GLY A 247 -28.85 -19.30 15.43
CA GLY A 247 -30.26 -19.31 15.83
C GLY A 247 -30.72 -20.66 16.41
N ARG A 248 -30.18 -21.79 15.92
CA ARG A 248 -30.45 -23.12 16.51
C ARG A 248 -29.92 -23.28 17.93
N THR A 249 -28.95 -22.48 18.36
CA THR A 249 -28.48 -22.49 19.76
C THR A 249 -29.50 -21.87 20.72
N LEU A 250 -30.46 -21.08 20.20
CA LEU A 250 -31.40 -20.27 20.98
C LEU A 250 -30.73 -19.29 21.96
N LEU A 251 -29.41 -19.07 21.85
CA LEU A 251 -28.65 -18.15 22.70
C LEU A 251 -28.54 -16.74 22.10
N THR A 252 -29.16 -16.49 20.94
CA THR A 252 -28.97 -15.26 20.18
C THR A 252 -30.32 -14.72 19.73
N LEU A 253 -30.63 -13.50 20.18
CA LEU A 253 -31.82 -12.75 19.78
C LEU A 253 -31.36 -11.63 18.84
N TYR A 254 -31.87 -11.62 17.61
CA TYR A 254 -31.63 -10.51 16.69
C TYR A 254 -32.69 -9.43 16.93
N ALA A 255 -32.27 -8.28 17.46
CA ALA A 255 -33.08 -7.07 17.44
C ALA A 255 -32.82 -6.34 16.11
N TYR A 256 -33.85 -6.13 15.30
CA TYR A 256 -33.76 -5.27 14.12
C TYR A 256 -33.81 -3.81 14.58
N ASP A 257 -32.66 -3.14 14.54
CA ASP A 257 -32.45 -1.77 15.09
C ASP A 257 -33.02 -0.64 14.21
N ASN A 258 -33.63 -0.96 13.05
CA ASN A 258 -34.17 0.02 12.10
C ASN A 258 -35.63 -0.23 11.72
N LEU A 259 -36.38 -0.99 12.53
CA LEU A 259 -37.82 -1.13 12.35
C LEU A 259 -38.52 0.00 13.13
N ASP A 260 -38.60 1.18 12.52
CA ASP A 260 -39.49 2.24 12.98
C ASP A 260 -40.91 1.83 12.57
N VAL A 261 -41.55 0.98 13.39
CA VAL A 261 -42.93 0.60 13.18
C VAL A 261 -43.78 1.80 13.58
N ASP A 262 -44.06 2.66 12.61
CA ASP A 262 -45.06 3.71 12.75
C ASP A 262 -46.45 3.05 12.85
N LEU A 263 -46.76 2.56 14.04
CA LEU A 263 -48.09 2.07 14.39
C LEU A 263 -48.99 3.29 14.39
N LYS A 264 -49.68 3.52 13.26
CA LYS A 264 -50.74 4.52 13.18
C LYS A 264 -51.74 4.27 14.30
N HIS A 265 -51.60 4.99 15.39
CA HIS A 265 -52.57 4.98 16.47
C HIS A 265 -53.85 5.59 15.88
N LEU A 266 -54.90 4.77 15.75
CA LEU A 266 -56.26 5.24 15.51
C LEU A 266 -56.66 6.10 16.71
N VAL A 267 -56.32 7.39 16.68
CA VAL A 267 -56.90 8.37 17.59
C VAL A 267 -58.35 8.52 17.13
N PRO A 268 -59.35 8.14 17.95
CA PRO A 268 -60.74 8.34 17.60
C PRO A 268 -60.99 9.85 17.54
N THR A 269 -61.20 10.38 16.35
CA THR A 269 -61.66 11.76 16.20
C THR A 269 -63.13 11.77 16.57
N VAL A 270 -63.44 12.31 17.75
CA VAL A 270 -64.84 12.62 18.12
C VAL A 270 -65.22 13.84 17.30
N GLU A 271 -66.02 13.62 16.25
CA GLU A 271 -66.70 14.71 15.56
C GLU A 271 -67.79 15.25 16.49
N ASN A 272 -67.69 16.54 16.84
CA ASN A 272 -68.71 17.29 17.56
C ASN A 272 -69.65 18.00 16.58
#